data_AF-A0A3F3Q9S3-F1
#
_entry.id   AF-A0A3F3Q9S3-F1
#
_cell.length_a   1.000
_cell.length_b   1.000
_cell.length_c   1.000
_cell.angle_alpha   90.00
_cell.angle_beta   90.00
_cell.angle_gamma   90.00
#
_symmetry.space_group_name_H-M   'P 1'
#
loop_
_entity.id
_entity.type
_entity.pdbx_description
1 polymer ?
#
loop_
_entity_poly.entity_id
_entity_poly.type
_entity_poly.pdbx_seq_one_letter_code
_entity_poly.pdbx_strand_id
1 'polypeptide(L)'
;MELIGIDVTDGKAVVNGKTRSRSNIANVTVVMKLVEFLISRDALKGRTSAIITTYADQRKEYVRRLKKLSERLSIAWKDMIKIATVDSMQGHEVDMAILDWVVDSGAKSHLGFASDNRRTNVALTRARARLIVVANGAILNNDRLSERKPTHLHPEVLAHWNSLFLNGLVVDVRAGLMTGDTDG
;
A
#
# COMPACT_ATOMS: atom_id res chain seq x y z
N MET A 1 11.76 -13.00 -3.40
CA MET A 1 10.99 -11.76 -3.31
C MET A 1 11.39 -11.07 -2.01
N GLU A 2 11.93 -9.86 -2.09
CA GLU A 2 12.18 -9.02 -0.91
C GLU A 2 10.86 -8.37 -0.50
N LEU A 3 10.52 -8.47 0.79
CA LEU A 3 9.20 -8.17 1.30
C LEU A 3 9.32 -7.36 2.58
N ILE A 4 8.80 -6.12 2.57
CA ILE A 4 8.86 -5.20 3.70
C ILE A 4 7.45 -4.68 3.97
N GLY A 5 7.04 -4.69 5.24
CA GLY A 5 5.84 -4.00 5.71
C GLY A 5 6.18 -2.58 6.18
N ILE A 6 5.38 -1.61 5.78
CA ILE A 6 5.40 -0.25 6.31
C ILE A 6 4.11 -0.06 7.10
N ASP A 7 4.24 -0.05 8.43
CA ASP A 7 3.15 0.29 9.32
C ASP A 7 3.00 1.81 9.41
N VAL A 8 1.97 2.35 8.76
CA VAL A 8 1.60 3.75 8.90
C VAL A 8 0.70 3.89 10.14
N THR A 9 1.34 3.99 11.29
CA THR A 9 0.72 3.90 12.62
C THR A 9 -0.35 4.96 12.89
N ASP A 10 -0.25 6.13 12.27
CA ASP A 10 -1.24 7.23 12.35
C ASP A 10 -2.24 7.23 11.18
N GLY A 11 -2.19 6.22 10.30
CA GLY A 11 -3.05 6.12 9.15
C GLY A 11 -4.47 5.70 9.48
N LYS A 12 -5.44 6.48 9.00
CA LYS A 12 -6.88 6.21 9.16
C LYS A 12 -7.57 6.26 7.81
N ALA A 13 -8.40 5.25 7.54
CA ALA A 13 -9.16 5.17 6.31
C ALA A 13 -10.45 5.98 6.43
N VAL A 14 -10.71 6.82 5.43
CA VAL A 14 -11.94 7.60 5.30
C VAL A 14 -12.79 6.99 4.20
N VAL A 15 -14.08 6.82 4.45
CA VAL A 15 -15.05 6.33 3.47
C VAL A 15 -15.77 7.51 2.83
N ASN A 16 -15.76 7.59 1.51
CA ASN A 16 -16.55 8.55 0.77
C ASN A 16 -18.04 8.22 0.90
N GLY A 17 -18.84 9.17 1.43
CA GLY A 17 -20.27 8.96 1.67
C GLY A 17 -21.10 8.67 0.40
N LYS A 18 -20.66 9.14 -0.77
CA LYS A 18 -21.37 8.95 -2.05
C LYS A 18 -20.92 7.70 -2.79
N THR A 19 -19.61 7.51 -2.94
CA THR A 19 -19.04 6.41 -3.75
C THR A 19 -18.77 5.15 -2.95
N ARG A 20 -18.77 5.24 -1.61
CA ARG A 20 -18.32 4.20 -0.67
C ARG A 20 -16.86 3.76 -0.87
N SER A 21 -16.10 4.45 -1.72
CA SER A 21 -14.67 4.23 -1.90
C SER A 21 -13.89 4.73 -0.68
N ARG A 22 -12.67 4.24 -0.49
CA ARG A 22 -11.83 4.59 0.65
C ARG A 22 -10.58 5.34 0.23
N SER A 23 -10.08 6.15 1.15
CA SER A 23 -8.75 6.75 1.06
C SER A 23 -8.09 6.79 2.44
N ASN A 24 -6.78 6.72 2.48
CA ASN A 24 -5.97 6.90 3.68
C ASN A 24 -4.83 7.85 3.31
N ILE A 25 -4.99 9.13 3.71
CA ILE A 25 -4.07 10.20 3.31
C ILE A 25 -2.68 10.01 3.94
N ALA A 26 -2.60 9.47 5.15
CA ALA A 26 -1.32 9.19 5.80
C ALA A 26 -0.50 8.17 4.98
N ASN A 27 -1.15 7.08 4.53
CA ASN A 27 -0.50 6.10 3.65
C ASN A 27 0.03 6.76 2.38
N VAL A 28 -0.79 7.60 1.75
CA VAL A 28 -0.34 8.31 0.54
C VAL A 28 0.86 9.22 0.85
N THR A 29 0.87 9.95 1.96
CA THR A 29 2.01 10.79 2.35
C THR A 29 3.29 9.98 2.50
N VAL A 30 3.24 8.86 3.22
CA VAL A 30 4.39 7.97 3.44
C VAL A 30 4.87 7.36 2.12
N VAL A 31 3.96 6.82 1.32
CA VAL A 31 4.29 6.20 0.03
C VAL A 31 4.87 7.21 -0.94
N MET A 32 4.34 8.44 -1.00
CA MET A 32 4.87 9.46 -1.91
C MET A 32 6.29 9.89 -1.53
N LYS A 33 6.60 10.00 -0.24
CA LYS A 33 7.97 10.26 0.23
C LYS A 33 8.92 9.11 -0.07
N LEU A 34 8.46 7.87 0.11
CA LEU A 34 9.22 6.70 -0.29
C LEU A 34 9.50 6.70 -1.80
N VAL A 35 8.49 7.00 -2.63
CA VAL A 35 8.66 7.08 -4.09
C VAL A 35 9.67 8.15 -4.47
N GLU A 36 9.58 9.34 -3.88
CA GLU A 36 10.55 10.40 -4.10
C GLU A 36 11.97 9.98 -3.69
N PHE A 37 12.12 9.33 -2.54
CA PHE A 37 13.40 8.77 -2.09
C PHE A 37 13.93 7.70 -3.06
N LEU A 38 13.09 6.78 -3.54
CA LEU A 38 13.51 5.75 -4.49
C LEU A 38 13.94 6.35 -5.83
N ILE A 39 13.28 7.43 -6.27
CA ILE A 39 13.67 8.17 -7.47
C ILE A 39 15.04 8.85 -7.26
N SER A 40 15.23 9.56 -6.14
CA SER A 40 16.49 10.29 -5.87
C SER A 40 17.71 9.37 -5.70
N ARG A 41 17.48 8.08 -5.46
CA ARG A 41 18.52 7.05 -5.34
C ARG A 41 18.68 6.18 -6.59
N ASP A 42 18.04 6.56 -7.71
CA ASP A 42 18.01 5.79 -8.96
C ASP A 42 17.50 4.34 -8.79
N ALA A 43 16.78 4.05 -7.71
CA ALA A 43 16.36 2.69 -7.37
C ALA A 43 15.29 2.15 -8.33
N LEU A 44 14.52 3.04 -8.97
CA LEU A 44 13.49 2.69 -9.96
C LEU A 44 14.04 2.60 -11.39
N LYS A 45 15.25 3.09 -11.65
CA LYS A 45 15.81 3.19 -13.00
C LYS A 45 16.00 1.82 -13.64
N GLY A 46 15.52 1.67 -14.87
CA GLY A 46 15.60 0.42 -15.63
C GLY A 46 14.69 -0.70 -15.11
N ARG A 47 13.75 -0.40 -14.21
CA ARG A 47 12.83 -1.39 -13.62
C ARG A 47 11.38 -0.98 -13.85
N THR A 48 10.54 -1.96 -14.12
CA THR A 48 9.10 -1.75 -14.10
C THR A 48 8.63 -1.62 -12.66
N SER A 49 7.89 -0.56 -12.34
CA SER A 49 7.41 -0.31 -10.98
C SER A 49 5.96 0.17 -10.96
N ALA A 50 5.23 -0.19 -9.90
CA ALA A 50 3.86 0.27 -9.71
C ALA A 50 3.48 0.50 -8.23
N ILE A 51 2.69 1.53 -7.99
CA ILE A 51 1.86 1.67 -6.79
C ILE A 51 0.54 0.98 -7.09
N ILE A 52 0.18 -0.03 -6.29
CA ILE A 52 -1.05 -0.79 -6.40
C ILE A 52 -1.94 -0.45 -5.21
N THR A 53 -3.18 -0.08 -5.48
CA THR A 53 -4.17 0.20 -4.42
C THR A 53 -5.51 -0.48 -4.68
N THR A 54 -6.30 -0.67 -3.64
CA THR A 54 -7.59 -1.37 -3.68
C THR A 54 -8.77 -0.44 -3.94
N TYR A 55 -8.60 0.88 -3.79
CA TYR A 55 -9.71 1.84 -3.86
C TYR A 55 -9.48 2.97 -4.88
N ALA A 56 -10.54 3.33 -5.60
CA ALA A 56 -10.51 4.36 -6.63
C ALA A 56 -10.19 5.75 -6.08
N ASP A 57 -10.72 6.12 -4.90
CA ASP A 57 -10.41 7.42 -4.30
C ASP A 57 -8.95 7.49 -3.82
N GLN A 58 -8.39 6.42 -3.24
CA GLN A 58 -6.95 6.32 -2.97
C GLN A 58 -6.11 6.47 -4.26
N ARG A 59 -6.50 5.81 -5.34
CA ARG A 59 -5.83 5.94 -6.65
C ARG A 59 -5.79 7.40 -7.13
N LYS A 60 -6.89 8.13 -6.99
CA LYS A 60 -6.96 9.55 -7.38
C LYS A 60 -5.97 10.40 -6.58
N GLU A 61 -5.84 10.13 -5.28
CA GLU A 61 -4.87 10.83 -4.43
C GLU A 61 -3.43 10.55 -4.85
N TYR A 62 -3.09 9.29 -5.17
CA TYR A 62 -1.78 8.94 -5.73
C TYR A 62 -1.53 9.66 -7.05
N VAL A 63 -2.47 9.63 -8.00
CA VAL A 63 -2.31 10.28 -9.31
C VAL A 63 -2.08 11.77 -9.14
N ARG A 64 -2.86 12.42 -8.27
CA ARG A 64 -2.72 13.86 -8.00
C ARG A 64 -1.34 14.21 -7.47
N ARG A 65 -0.85 13.49 -6.46
CA ARG A 65 0.46 13.78 -5.84
C ARG A 65 1.63 13.40 -6.73
N LEU A 66 1.52 12.30 -7.47
CA LEU A 66 2.57 11.87 -8.39
C LEU A 66 2.74 12.84 -9.56
N LYS A 67 1.65 13.43 -10.08
CA LYS A 67 1.72 14.49 -11.10
C LYS A 67 2.51 15.71 -10.61
N LYS A 68 2.20 16.20 -9.41
CA LYS A 68 2.95 17.30 -8.78
C LYS A 68 4.44 16.97 -8.61
N LEU A 69 4.74 15.73 -8.19
CA LEU A 69 6.13 15.27 -8.05
C LEU A 69 6.85 15.21 -9.40
N SER A 70 6.18 14.68 -10.43
CA SER A 70 6.68 14.61 -11.81
C SER A 70 7.05 16.00 -12.35
N GLU A 71 6.17 16.98 -12.16
CA GLU A 71 6.41 18.39 -12.52
C GLU A 71 7.60 18.98 -11.74
N ARG A 72 7.61 18.83 -10.41
CA ARG A 72 8.67 19.36 -9.55
C ARG A 72 10.05 18.78 -9.87
N LEU A 73 10.12 17.49 -10.19
CA LEU A 73 11.37 16.82 -10.54
C LEU A 73 11.73 16.93 -12.03
N SER A 74 10.88 17.54 -12.86
CA SER A 74 11.04 17.59 -14.31
C SER A 74 11.21 16.22 -14.96
N ILE A 75 10.52 15.19 -14.43
CA ILE A 75 10.50 13.83 -14.98
C ILE A 75 9.22 13.68 -15.79
N ALA A 76 9.31 13.16 -17.02
CA ALA A 76 8.13 12.96 -17.85
C ALA A 76 7.18 11.93 -17.22
N TRP A 77 5.86 12.19 -17.29
CA TRP A 77 4.85 11.33 -16.66
C TRP A 77 4.96 9.85 -17.02
N LYS A 78 5.34 9.53 -18.26
CA LYS A 78 5.53 8.15 -18.75
C LYS A 78 6.67 7.39 -18.06
N ASP A 79 7.64 8.12 -17.52
CA ASP A 79 8.83 7.59 -16.86
C ASP A 79 8.65 7.53 -15.32
N MET A 80 7.53 8.05 -14.80
CA MET A 80 7.15 7.89 -13.40
C MET A 80 6.65 6.48 -13.10
N ILE A 81 6.72 6.08 -11.83
CA ILE A 81 6.12 4.84 -11.34
C ILE A 81 4.62 4.75 -11.71
N LYS A 82 4.16 3.59 -12.17
CA LYS A 82 2.76 3.42 -12.57
C LYS A 82 1.84 3.44 -11.36
N ILE A 83 0.58 3.84 -11.56
CA ILE A 83 -0.46 3.75 -10.52
C ILE A 83 -1.59 2.87 -11.04
N ALA A 84 -1.81 1.75 -10.35
CA ALA A 84 -2.76 0.72 -10.76
C ALA A 84 -3.70 0.34 -9.61
N THR A 85 -4.87 -0.20 -9.97
CA THR A 85 -5.68 -0.98 -9.03
C THR A 85 -5.34 -2.46 -9.14
N VAL A 86 -5.69 -3.25 -8.11
CA VAL A 86 -5.53 -4.71 -8.13
C VAL A 86 -6.18 -5.33 -9.37
N ASP A 87 -7.41 -4.93 -9.70
CA ASP A 87 -8.14 -5.46 -10.86
C ASP A 87 -7.43 -5.10 -12.19
N SER A 88 -6.82 -3.90 -12.30
CA SER A 88 -6.08 -3.50 -13.51
C SER A 88 -4.72 -4.19 -13.70
N MET A 89 -4.25 -4.92 -12.68
CA MET A 89 -2.98 -5.65 -12.71
C MET A 89 -3.16 -7.13 -13.07
N GLN A 90 -4.37 -7.60 -13.35
CA GLN A 90 -4.61 -8.99 -13.72
C GLN A 90 -3.86 -9.35 -15.01
N GLY A 91 -2.93 -10.31 -14.94
CA GLY A 91 -2.07 -10.71 -16.07
C GLY A 91 -0.86 -9.80 -16.32
N HIS A 92 -0.66 -8.76 -15.50
CA HIS A 92 0.52 -7.90 -15.56
C HIS A 92 1.38 -8.10 -14.32
N GLU A 93 2.69 -7.93 -14.48
CA GLU A 93 3.68 -8.02 -13.39
C GLU A 93 4.66 -6.86 -13.51
N VAL A 94 5.25 -6.49 -12.38
CA VAL A 94 6.29 -5.46 -12.28
C VAL A 94 7.45 -5.95 -11.43
N ASP A 95 8.63 -5.39 -11.64
CA ASP A 95 9.82 -5.75 -10.88
C ASP A 95 9.69 -5.32 -9.41
N MET A 96 9.11 -4.14 -9.18
CA MET A 96 8.83 -3.58 -7.86
C MET A 96 7.37 -3.13 -7.73
N ALA A 97 6.68 -3.56 -6.68
CA ALA A 97 5.36 -3.05 -6.34
C ALA A 97 5.32 -2.45 -4.93
N ILE A 98 4.61 -1.33 -4.78
CA ILE A 98 4.17 -0.80 -3.50
C ILE A 98 2.67 -1.06 -3.41
N LEU A 99 2.26 -1.99 -2.55
CA LEU A 99 0.87 -2.37 -2.35
C LEU A 99 0.30 -1.69 -1.12
N ASP A 100 -0.66 -0.79 -1.32
CA ASP A 100 -1.37 -0.09 -0.26
C ASP A 100 -2.79 -0.67 -0.08
N TRP A 101 -3.00 -1.32 1.06
CA TRP A 101 -4.27 -1.95 1.41
C TRP A 101 -5.38 -0.94 1.75
N VAL A 102 -5.00 0.28 2.15
CA VAL A 102 -5.93 1.33 2.62
C VAL A 102 -6.76 0.86 3.84
N VAL A 103 -6.24 -0.10 4.61
CA VAL A 103 -6.88 -0.66 5.80
C VAL A 103 -6.28 -0.02 7.05
N ASP A 104 -7.15 0.33 8.00
CA ASP A 104 -6.79 0.97 9.27
C ASP A 104 -7.13 0.14 10.52
N SER A 105 -7.82 -0.99 10.35
CA SER A 105 -8.07 -1.93 11.45
C SER A 105 -8.35 -3.34 10.95
N GLY A 106 -8.21 -4.31 11.85
CA GLY A 106 -8.51 -5.71 11.59
C GLY A 106 -10.00 -6.01 11.49
N ALA A 107 -10.90 -5.12 11.91
CA ALA A 107 -12.34 -5.41 11.92
C ALA A 107 -12.84 -5.87 10.55
N LYS A 108 -13.72 -6.88 10.51
CA LYS A 108 -14.23 -7.45 9.24
C LYS A 108 -14.83 -6.39 8.30
N SER A 109 -15.54 -5.42 8.86
CA SER A 109 -16.09 -4.27 8.12
C SER A 109 -15.01 -3.32 7.57
N HIS A 110 -13.82 -3.32 8.14
CA HIS A 110 -12.68 -2.48 7.75
C HIS A 110 -11.73 -3.17 6.77
N LEU A 111 -11.74 -4.50 6.62
CA LEU A 111 -10.94 -5.16 5.59
C LEU A 111 -11.45 -4.86 4.17
N GLY A 112 -12.77 -4.75 3.99
CA GLY A 112 -13.38 -4.36 2.72
C GLY A 112 -12.86 -5.18 1.53
N PHE A 113 -12.21 -4.54 0.56
CA PHE A 113 -11.67 -5.22 -0.63
C PHE A 113 -10.57 -6.24 -0.30
N ALA A 114 -9.83 -6.04 0.80
CA ALA A 114 -8.75 -6.92 1.24
C ALA A 114 -9.26 -8.25 1.86
N SER A 115 -10.58 -8.40 2.07
CA SER A 115 -11.14 -9.68 2.54
C SER A 115 -11.31 -10.72 1.42
N ASP A 116 -11.16 -10.33 0.16
CA ASP A 116 -11.18 -11.26 -0.97
C ASP A 116 -9.78 -11.86 -1.17
N ASN A 117 -9.63 -13.13 -0.83
CA ASN A 117 -8.36 -13.86 -0.92
C ASN A 117 -7.85 -13.99 -2.36
N ARG A 118 -8.75 -14.10 -3.36
CA ARG A 118 -8.34 -14.19 -4.77
C ARG A 118 -7.67 -12.87 -5.21
N ARG A 119 -8.31 -11.75 -4.87
CA ARG A 119 -7.75 -10.41 -5.16
C ARG A 119 -6.48 -10.14 -4.36
N THR A 120 -6.41 -10.63 -3.14
CA THR A 120 -5.22 -10.52 -2.31
C THR A 120 -4.04 -11.26 -2.91
N ASN A 121 -4.24 -12.51 -3.31
CA ASN A 121 -3.22 -13.33 -3.95
C ASN A 121 -2.76 -12.73 -5.28
N VAL A 122 -3.68 -12.15 -6.06
CA VAL A 122 -3.30 -11.38 -7.25
C VAL A 122 -2.37 -10.24 -6.85
N ALA A 123 -2.79 -9.36 -5.94
CA ALA A 123 -2.02 -8.19 -5.53
C ALA A 123 -0.60 -8.55 -5.03
N LEU A 124 -0.49 -9.59 -4.20
CA LEU A 124 0.77 -10.04 -3.61
C LEU A 124 1.72 -10.69 -4.63
N THR A 125 1.19 -11.30 -5.67
CA THR A 125 2.00 -11.96 -6.72
C THR A 125 2.34 -11.04 -7.89
N ARG A 126 1.95 -9.76 -7.86
CA ARG A 126 2.26 -8.84 -8.98
C ARG A 126 3.72 -8.38 -9.00
N ALA A 127 4.43 -8.49 -7.87
CA ALA A 127 5.84 -8.14 -7.76
C ALA A 127 6.73 -9.34 -8.09
N ARG A 128 7.65 -9.17 -9.06
CA ARG A 128 8.63 -10.21 -9.41
C ARG A 128 9.80 -10.26 -8.43
N ALA A 129 10.31 -9.10 -8.03
CA ALA A 129 11.51 -9.02 -7.20
C ALA A 129 11.23 -8.40 -5.83
N ARG A 130 10.53 -7.26 -5.77
CA ARG A 130 10.35 -6.46 -4.55
C ARG A 130 8.91 -6.07 -4.31
N LEU A 131 8.41 -6.36 -3.12
CA LEU A 131 7.07 -5.99 -2.68
C LEU A 131 7.17 -5.20 -1.37
N ILE A 132 6.64 -3.98 -1.37
CA ILE A 132 6.48 -3.16 -0.17
C ILE A 132 4.99 -3.12 0.14
N VAL A 133 4.60 -3.56 1.32
CA VAL A 133 3.20 -3.62 1.75
C VAL A 133 2.94 -2.50 2.75
N VAL A 134 1.88 -1.72 2.53
CA VAL A 134 1.54 -0.54 3.34
C VAL A 134 0.15 -0.74 3.95
N ALA A 135 0.06 -0.64 5.27
CA ALA A 135 -1.18 -0.68 6.03
C ALA A 135 -0.98 0.01 7.39
N ASN A 136 -2.03 0.11 8.20
CA ASN A 136 -1.90 0.38 9.64
C ASN A 136 -1.77 -0.96 10.37
N GLY A 137 -0.80 -1.09 11.29
CA GLY A 137 -0.54 -2.30 12.08
C GLY A 137 -1.69 -2.71 13.00
N ALA A 138 -2.62 -1.80 13.29
CA ALA A 138 -3.91 -2.13 13.91
C ALA A 138 -4.74 -3.13 13.09
N ILE A 139 -4.33 -3.46 11.85
CA ILE A 139 -4.85 -4.58 11.08
C ILE A 139 -4.71 -5.93 11.82
N LEU A 140 -3.72 -6.07 12.70
CA LEU A 140 -3.53 -7.26 13.55
C LEU A 140 -4.51 -7.32 14.73
N ASN A 141 -5.20 -6.23 15.07
CA ASN A 141 -6.27 -6.21 16.06
C ASN A 141 -7.54 -6.82 15.45
N ASN A 142 -7.49 -8.13 15.19
CA ASN A 142 -8.56 -8.91 14.60
C ASN A 142 -8.81 -10.16 15.44
N ASP A 143 -10.06 -10.33 15.91
CA ASP A 143 -10.48 -11.50 16.70
C ASP A 143 -10.21 -12.84 16.01
N ARG A 144 -10.12 -12.85 14.68
CA ARG A 144 -9.79 -14.06 13.93
C ARG A 144 -8.35 -14.48 14.17
N LEU A 145 -7.40 -13.56 14.32
CA LEU A 145 -5.99 -13.91 14.55
C LEU A 145 -5.73 -14.53 15.92
N SER A 146 -6.65 -14.36 16.89
CA SER A 146 -6.55 -14.94 18.23
C SER A 146 -7.22 -16.32 18.35
N GLU A 147 -7.87 -16.82 17.29
CA GLU A 147 -8.52 -18.13 17.29
C GLU A 147 -7.48 -19.26 17.29
N ARG A 148 -7.42 -20.06 18.38
CA ARG A 148 -6.52 -21.23 18.51
C ARG A 148 -6.73 -22.31 17.44
N LYS A 149 -7.94 -22.38 16.87
CA LYS A 149 -8.31 -23.23 15.72
C LYS A 149 -9.29 -22.43 14.86
N PRO A 150 -8.82 -21.82 13.76
CA PRO A 150 -9.70 -21.06 12.89
C PRO A 150 -10.75 -21.99 12.29
N THR A 151 -12.03 -21.72 12.51
CA THR A 151 -13.13 -22.43 11.81
C THR A 151 -13.23 -22.02 10.35
N HIS A 152 -12.58 -20.91 9.97
CA HIS A 152 -12.45 -20.41 8.61
C HIS A 152 -11.03 -19.93 8.34
N LEU A 153 -10.56 -20.07 7.09
CA LEU A 153 -9.27 -19.53 6.65
C LEU A 153 -9.22 -18.02 6.95
N HIS A 154 -8.14 -17.55 7.58
CA HIS A 154 -7.96 -16.11 7.76
C HIS A 154 -7.91 -15.42 6.39
N PRO A 155 -8.42 -14.17 6.29
CA PRO A 155 -8.12 -13.34 5.14
C PRO A 155 -6.60 -13.31 4.89
N GLU A 156 -6.18 -13.57 3.65
CA GLU A 156 -4.75 -13.69 3.27
C GLU A 156 -3.95 -12.44 3.65
N VAL A 157 -4.59 -11.27 3.62
CA VAL A 157 -3.97 -10.01 4.04
C VAL A 157 -3.50 -10.04 5.49
N LEU A 158 -4.25 -10.69 6.40
CA LEU A 158 -3.91 -10.80 7.81
C LEU A 158 -2.79 -11.81 8.02
N ALA A 159 -2.89 -12.97 7.37
CA ALA A 159 -1.88 -14.02 7.46
C ALA A 159 -0.52 -13.49 6.99
N HIS A 160 -0.52 -12.77 5.87
CA HIS A 160 0.69 -12.19 5.33
C HIS A 160 1.25 -11.06 6.20
N TRP A 161 0.43 -10.13 6.69
CA TRP A 161 0.90 -9.08 7.59
C TRP A 161 1.46 -9.64 8.90
N ASN A 162 0.81 -10.66 9.47
CA ASN A 162 1.32 -11.34 10.66
C ASN A 162 2.67 -12.02 10.39
N SER A 163 2.84 -12.64 9.22
CA SER A 163 4.13 -13.20 8.81
C SER A 163 5.22 -12.12 8.71
N LEU A 164 4.93 -10.96 8.12
CA LEU A 164 5.87 -9.84 8.07
C LEU A 164 6.31 -9.40 9.46
N PHE A 165 5.33 -9.24 10.37
CA PHE A 165 5.56 -8.81 11.74
C PHE A 165 6.43 -9.81 12.53
N LEU A 166 6.07 -11.10 12.51
CA LEU A 166 6.79 -12.16 13.22
C LEU A 166 8.23 -12.36 12.73
N ASN A 167 8.52 -12.00 11.49
CA ASN A 167 9.87 -12.09 10.91
C ASN A 167 10.67 -10.79 11.06
N GLY A 168 10.16 -9.77 11.76
CA GLY A 168 10.86 -8.50 11.95
C GLY A 168 11.01 -7.67 10.67
N LEU A 169 10.10 -7.86 9.70
CA LEU A 169 10.13 -7.20 8.39
C LEU A 169 9.18 -6.00 8.30
N VAL A 170 8.67 -5.51 9.44
CA VAL A 170 7.77 -4.34 9.53
C VAL A 170 8.55 -3.15 10.08
N VAL A 171 8.39 -2.01 9.42
CA VAL A 171 8.95 -0.72 9.84
C VAL A 171 7.82 0.24 10.16
N ASP A 172 7.87 0.81 11.37
CA ASP A 172 6.86 1.76 11.84
C ASP A 172 7.15 3.16 11.33
N VAL A 173 6.12 3.81 10.78
CA VAL A 173 6.19 5.14 10.21
C VAL A 173 4.98 5.97 10.66
N ARG A 174 5.20 7.26 10.89
CA ARG A 174 4.14 8.24 11.16
C ARG A 174 4.15 9.30 10.08
N ALA A 175 3.02 9.46 9.38
CA ALA A 175 2.89 10.50 8.35
C ALA A 175 3.05 11.91 8.93
N GLY A 176 2.54 12.15 10.14
CA GLY A 176 2.65 13.45 10.82
C GLY A 176 4.09 13.85 11.20
N LEU A 177 5.02 12.90 11.30
CA LEU A 177 6.44 13.21 11.52
C LEU A 177 7.19 13.48 10.21
N MET A 178 6.57 13.14 9.08
CA MET A 178 7.17 13.35 7.77
C MET A 178 6.82 14.72 7.19
N THR A 179 5.88 15.49 7.73
CA THR A 179 5.48 16.80 7.16
C THR A 179 6.46 17.95 7.45
N GLY A 180 7.61 17.68 8.08
CA GLY A 180 8.73 18.63 8.11
C GLY A 180 9.39 18.71 6.73
N ASP A 181 9.49 19.91 6.18
CA ASP A 181 10.14 20.27 4.92
C ASP A 181 9.49 19.71 3.65
N THR A 182 8.59 20.50 3.01
CA THR A 182 8.38 20.51 1.53
C THR A 182 7.37 21.57 1.03
N ASP A 183 6.86 22.48 1.86
CA ASP A 183 6.13 23.67 1.41
C ASP A 183 7.03 24.91 1.46
N GLY A 184 8.12 24.87 0.69
CA GLY A 184 9.03 25.99 0.43
C GLY A 184 9.39 26.06 -1.04
#